data_AF-A0A2V8TQY1-F1
#
_entry.id   AF-A0A2V8TQY1-F1
#
_cell.length_a   1.000
_cell.length_b   1.000
_cell.length_c   1.000
_cell.angle_alpha   90.00
_cell.angle_beta   90.00
_cell.angle_gamma   90.00
#
_symmetry.space_group_name_H-M   'P 1'
#
loop_
_entity.id
_entity.type
_entity.pdbx_description
1 polymer ?
#
loop_
_entity_poly.entity_id
_entity_poly.type
_entity_poly.pdbx_seq_one_letter_code
_entity_poly.pdbx_strand_id
1 'polypeptide(L)'
;MPNTPRQEILGNLAVLKTRLDRYDLSRSVALCSRTGDRLPEGAAEGGLGLEAVDDADLLLNLSYDIPPALVGRFRRSALVDIDPGLTQVWMAAGHLRVPRHDLYVTIGETVGRPEARFPDCGIRWRYTPPPVFIDAWAPTRADSRAPYTTVTHWWGALMECQGQRYYNGKRDGFLPFLDLPRRITQPLELAVYFAADETDRRERARLRERGWRVRDAHAVTATPCDYQRYIQGSRGEFSCAKPSCFHLQNAWISDRTLCYLASGKPAVVQHTGP
;
A
#
# COMPACT_ATOMS: atom_id res chain seq x y z
N MET A 1 -17.35 -3.40 8.13
CA MET A 1 -18.51 -2.72 7.56
C MET A 1 -19.84 -2.89 8.30
N PRO A 2 -20.05 -3.77 9.31
CA PRO A 2 -21.40 -3.93 9.87
C PRO A 2 -21.95 -2.67 10.57
N ASN A 3 -21.07 -1.72 10.97
CA ASN A 3 -21.46 -0.49 11.68
C ASN A 3 -21.29 0.79 10.85
N THR A 4 -20.96 0.70 9.55
CA THR A 4 -20.80 1.90 8.71
C THR A 4 -22.19 2.39 8.26
N PRO A 5 -22.58 3.65 8.52
CA PRO A 5 -23.88 4.17 8.11
C PRO A 5 -24.14 4.01 6.60
N ARG A 6 -25.37 3.63 6.22
CA ARG A 6 -25.76 3.43 4.80
C ARG A 6 -25.38 4.62 3.92
N GLN A 7 -25.63 5.84 4.39
CA GLN A 7 -25.34 7.06 3.64
C GLN A 7 -23.84 7.21 3.34
N GLU A 8 -22.98 6.80 4.28
CA GLU A 8 -21.53 6.81 4.09
C GLU A 8 -21.10 5.75 3.06
N ILE A 9 -21.67 4.54 3.13
CA ILE A 9 -21.42 3.48 2.14
C ILE A 9 -21.80 3.97 0.73
N LEU A 10 -23.00 4.54 0.57
CA LEU A 10 -23.47 5.05 -0.72
C LEU A 10 -22.61 6.20 -1.24
N GLY A 11 -22.18 7.11 -0.36
CA GLY A 11 -21.26 8.21 -0.71
C GLY A 11 -19.91 7.68 -1.21
N ASN A 12 -19.30 6.76 -0.46
CA ASN A 12 -18.03 6.13 -0.84
C ASN A 12 -18.15 5.34 -2.15
N LEU A 13 -19.25 4.60 -2.33
CA LEU A 13 -19.52 3.84 -3.55
C LEU A 13 -19.69 4.77 -4.76
N ALA A 14 -20.41 5.87 -4.62
CA ALA A 14 -20.59 6.85 -5.70
C ALA A 14 -19.25 7.45 -6.14
N VAL A 15 -18.38 7.80 -5.19
CA VAL A 15 -17.02 8.29 -5.48
C VAL A 15 -16.19 7.21 -6.18
N LEU A 16 -16.23 5.97 -5.70
CA LEU A 16 -15.50 4.86 -6.33
C LEU A 16 -15.98 4.61 -7.77
N LYS A 17 -17.30 4.50 -7.98
CA LYS A 17 -17.88 4.27 -9.32
C LYS A 17 -17.52 5.39 -10.28
N THR A 18 -17.59 6.64 -9.86
CA THR A 18 -17.17 7.80 -10.67
C THR A 18 -15.70 7.68 -11.10
N ARG A 19 -14.82 7.21 -10.21
CA ARG A 19 -13.39 7.03 -10.51
C ARG A 19 -13.11 5.84 -11.43
N LEU A 20 -13.96 4.82 -11.38
CA LEU A 20 -13.86 3.60 -12.19
C LEU A 20 -14.52 3.74 -13.57
N ASP A 21 -15.36 4.75 -13.77
CA ASP A 21 -16.12 4.97 -15.00
C ASP A 21 -15.22 5.13 -16.24
N ARG A 22 -14.10 5.85 -16.10
CA ARG A 22 -13.07 5.99 -17.15
C ARG A 22 -12.43 4.67 -17.60
N TYR A 23 -12.64 3.59 -16.85
CA TYR A 23 -12.15 2.24 -17.17
C TYR A 23 -13.29 1.29 -17.56
N ASP A 24 -14.52 1.79 -17.70
CA ASP A 24 -15.73 0.98 -17.92
C ASP A 24 -15.99 -0.04 -16.78
N LEU A 25 -15.57 0.31 -15.56
CA LEU A 25 -15.69 -0.54 -14.37
C LEU A 25 -16.69 0.01 -13.35
N SER A 26 -17.41 1.10 -13.65
CA SER A 26 -18.39 1.70 -12.72
C SER A 26 -19.54 0.77 -12.37
N ARG A 27 -19.89 -0.16 -13.28
CA ARG A 27 -20.90 -1.21 -13.07
C ARG A 27 -20.32 -2.52 -12.52
N SER A 28 -18.99 -2.66 -12.47
CA SER A 28 -18.29 -3.90 -12.11
C SER A 28 -17.89 -3.96 -10.63
N VAL A 29 -18.70 -3.35 -9.75
CA VAL A 29 -18.41 -3.26 -8.31
C VAL A 29 -19.45 -4.05 -7.54
N ALA A 30 -19.00 -5.07 -6.82
CA ALA A 30 -19.81 -5.79 -5.84
C ALA A 30 -19.40 -5.41 -4.41
N LEU A 31 -20.36 -5.44 -3.49
CA LEU A 31 -20.12 -5.21 -2.06
C LEU A 31 -20.34 -6.51 -1.29
N CYS A 32 -19.45 -6.80 -0.35
CA CYS A 32 -19.62 -7.87 0.62
C CYS A 32 -19.29 -7.40 2.04
N SER A 33 -19.88 -8.04 3.04
CA SER A 33 -19.48 -7.80 4.43
C SER A 33 -18.26 -8.64 4.80
N ARG A 34 -17.29 -8.01 5.46
CA ARG A 34 -16.12 -8.69 6.06
C ARG A 34 -16.51 -9.75 7.10
N THR A 35 -17.65 -9.58 7.76
CA THR A 35 -18.16 -10.51 8.79
C THR A 35 -19.11 -11.56 8.19
N GLY A 36 -19.45 -11.44 6.90
CA GLY A 36 -20.50 -12.26 6.28
C GLY A 36 -21.92 -11.79 6.57
N ASP A 37 -22.09 -10.75 7.40
CA ASP A 37 -23.41 -10.17 7.70
C ASP A 37 -24.10 -9.61 6.45
N ARG A 38 -25.44 -9.57 6.48
CA ARG A 38 -26.22 -8.91 5.44
C ARG A 38 -25.87 -7.42 5.40
N LEU A 39 -25.68 -6.91 4.18
CA LEU A 39 -25.54 -5.47 3.97
C LEU A 39 -26.87 -4.75 4.24
N PRO A 40 -26.84 -3.45 4.61
CA PRO A 40 -28.05 -2.64 4.68
C PRO A 40 -28.82 -2.70 3.35
N GLU A 41 -30.16 -2.69 3.44
CA GLU A 41 -31.02 -2.73 2.26
C GLU A 41 -30.68 -1.59 1.28
N GLY A 42 -30.58 -1.93 0.00
CA GLY A 42 -30.18 -1.02 -1.07
C GLY A 42 -28.71 -0.55 -1.06
N ALA A 43 -27.85 -1.04 -0.16
CA ALA A 43 -26.43 -0.65 -0.15
C ALA A 43 -25.66 -1.17 -1.38
N ALA A 44 -26.08 -2.31 -1.94
CA ALA A 44 -25.48 -2.92 -3.12
C ALA A 44 -26.22 -2.58 -4.44
N GLU A 45 -27.23 -1.70 -4.41
CA GLU A 45 -28.01 -1.35 -5.60
C GLU A 45 -27.13 -0.71 -6.70
N GLY A 46 -27.40 -1.11 -7.94
CA GLY A 46 -26.71 -0.61 -9.13
C GLY A 46 -25.24 -1.03 -9.25
N GLY A 47 -24.76 -1.97 -8.42
CA GLY A 47 -23.48 -2.67 -8.61
C GLY A 47 -23.70 -4.09 -9.16
N LEU A 48 -22.63 -4.87 -9.24
CA LEU A 48 -22.73 -6.32 -9.45
C LEU A 48 -23.31 -6.96 -8.20
N GLY A 49 -24.28 -7.86 -8.38
CA GLY A 49 -24.70 -8.74 -7.30
C GLY A 49 -23.61 -9.75 -6.98
N LEU A 50 -23.63 -10.26 -5.74
CA LEU A 50 -22.62 -11.21 -5.27
C LEU A 50 -22.74 -12.58 -5.93
N GLU A 51 -23.81 -12.88 -6.68
CA GLU A 51 -23.96 -14.03 -7.56
C GLU A 51 -22.98 -14.02 -8.73
N ALA A 52 -22.53 -12.84 -9.18
CA ALA A 52 -21.56 -12.73 -10.28
C ALA A 52 -20.20 -13.41 -9.98
N VAL A 53 -19.90 -13.69 -8.71
CA VAL A 53 -18.68 -14.40 -8.32
C VAL A 53 -18.69 -15.87 -8.71
N ASP A 54 -19.88 -16.47 -8.89
CA ASP A 54 -20.03 -17.89 -9.24
C ASP A 54 -19.59 -18.16 -10.69
N ASP A 55 -19.71 -17.15 -11.55
CA ASP A 55 -19.27 -17.18 -12.96
C ASP A 55 -17.81 -16.75 -13.14
N ALA A 56 -17.15 -16.25 -12.09
CA ALA A 56 -15.79 -15.75 -12.18
C ALA A 56 -14.75 -16.87 -12.22
N ASP A 57 -13.84 -16.82 -13.20
CA ASP A 57 -12.77 -17.81 -13.36
C ASP A 57 -11.70 -17.75 -12.25
N LEU A 58 -11.40 -16.55 -11.75
CA LEU A 58 -10.32 -16.32 -10.80
C LEU A 58 -10.62 -15.16 -9.85
N LEU A 59 -10.45 -15.42 -8.55
CA LEU A 59 -10.26 -14.38 -7.54
C LEU A 59 -8.78 -14.04 -7.42
N LEU A 60 -8.41 -12.80 -7.73
CA LEU A 60 -7.15 -12.19 -7.30
C LEU A 60 -7.42 -11.39 -6.03
N ASN A 61 -7.03 -11.95 -4.89
CA ASN A 61 -7.31 -11.37 -3.59
C ASN A 61 -6.10 -10.58 -3.08
N LEU A 62 -6.28 -9.28 -2.86
CA LEU A 62 -5.29 -8.40 -2.20
C LEU A 62 -5.68 -8.07 -0.75
N SER A 63 -6.75 -8.69 -0.23
CA SER A 63 -7.25 -8.52 1.14
C SER A 63 -7.01 -9.80 1.96
N TYR A 64 -6.40 -9.65 3.13
CA TYR A 64 -6.07 -10.80 3.96
C TYR A 64 -7.26 -11.39 4.75
N ASP A 65 -8.40 -10.69 4.78
CA ASP A 65 -9.52 -10.97 5.69
C ASP A 65 -10.88 -11.09 4.97
N ILE A 66 -10.86 -11.45 3.69
CA ILE A 66 -12.07 -11.81 2.94
C ILE A 66 -12.77 -13.02 3.59
N PRO A 67 -14.12 -13.07 3.64
CA PRO A 67 -14.83 -14.22 4.19
C PRO A 67 -14.45 -15.54 3.50
N PRO A 68 -14.09 -16.61 4.23
CA PRO A 68 -13.69 -17.89 3.63
C PRO A 68 -14.78 -18.50 2.71
N ALA A 69 -16.06 -18.34 3.08
CA ALA A 69 -17.18 -18.82 2.27
C ALA A 69 -17.26 -18.11 0.91
N LEU A 70 -16.82 -16.85 0.82
CA LEU A 70 -16.79 -16.11 -0.44
C LEU A 70 -15.65 -16.58 -1.34
N VAL A 71 -14.46 -16.83 -0.77
CA VAL A 71 -13.32 -17.38 -1.53
C VAL A 71 -13.70 -18.71 -2.20
N GLY A 72 -14.42 -19.57 -1.47
CA GLY A 72 -14.84 -20.88 -1.96
C GLY A 72 -15.88 -20.86 -3.09
N ARG A 73 -16.45 -19.71 -3.45
CA ARG A 73 -17.40 -19.58 -4.57
C ARG A 73 -16.71 -19.39 -5.93
N PHE A 74 -15.47 -18.91 -5.93
CA PHE A 74 -14.71 -18.70 -7.16
C PHE A 74 -14.16 -20.03 -7.69
N ARG A 75 -14.08 -20.18 -9.02
CA ARG A 75 -13.54 -21.38 -9.67
C ARG A 75 -12.06 -21.60 -9.32
N ARG A 76 -11.29 -20.52 -9.20
CA ARG A 76 -9.91 -20.50 -8.70
C ARG A 76 -9.67 -19.27 -7.85
N SER A 77 -8.72 -19.35 -6.94
CA SER A 77 -8.38 -18.26 -6.02
C SER A 77 -6.87 -18.12 -5.82
N ALA A 78 -6.38 -16.88 -5.81
CA ALA A 78 -5.00 -16.55 -5.50
C ALA A 78 -4.96 -15.41 -4.47
N LEU A 79 -4.26 -15.62 -3.36
CA LEU A 79 -3.84 -14.50 -2.50
C LEU A 79 -2.60 -13.85 -3.09
N VAL A 80 -2.60 -12.53 -3.21
CA VAL A 80 -1.42 -11.73 -3.51
C VAL A 80 -1.01 -10.98 -2.25
N ASP A 81 0.07 -11.44 -1.62
CA ASP A 81 0.68 -10.82 -0.45
C ASP A 81 1.51 -9.59 -0.87
N ILE A 82 1.06 -8.41 -0.42
CA ILE A 82 1.67 -7.11 -0.69
C ILE A 82 2.40 -6.54 0.53
N ASP A 83 2.41 -7.27 1.66
CA ASP A 83 3.10 -6.90 2.91
C ASP A 83 4.08 -8.01 3.35
N PRO A 84 5.04 -8.40 2.49
CA PRO A 84 5.91 -9.54 2.75
C PRO A 84 6.72 -9.37 4.03
N GLY A 85 6.83 -10.45 4.79
CA GLY A 85 7.38 -10.48 6.14
C GLY A 85 6.32 -10.17 7.21
N LEU A 86 5.52 -9.11 7.04
CA LEU A 86 4.51 -8.73 8.02
C LEU A 86 3.34 -9.72 8.04
N THR A 87 2.81 -10.05 6.86
CA THR A 87 1.72 -11.03 6.71
C THR A 87 2.06 -12.34 7.41
N GLN A 88 3.27 -12.86 7.19
CA GLN A 88 3.70 -14.12 7.76
C GLN A 88 3.95 -14.04 9.27
N VAL A 89 4.54 -12.94 9.76
CA VAL A 89 4.69 -12.71 11.21
C VAL A 89 3.33 -12.67 11.90
N TRP A 90 2.34 -11.97 11.33
CA TRP A 90 0.99 -11.92 11.88
C TRP A 90 0.27 -13.26 11.83
N MET A 91 0.47 -14.04 10.76
CA MET A 91 -0.07 -15.39 10.66
C MET A 91 0.52 -16.33 11.71
N ALA A 92 1.85 -16.33 11.87
CA ALA A 92 2.54 -17.15 12.86
C ALA A 92 2.18 -16.78 14.31
N ALA A 93 1.93 -15.50 14.58
CA ALA A 93 1.46 -15.02 15.88
C ALA A 93 -0.05 -15.24 16.12
N GLY A 94 -0.79 -15.72 15.12
CA GLY A 94 -2.24 -15.92 15.21
C GLY A 94 -3.07 -14.63 15.17
N HIS A 95 -2.46 -13.49 14.84
CA HIS A 95 -3.14 -12.20 14.68
C HIS A 95 -3.88 -12.08 13.34
N LEU A 96 -3.45 -12.86 12.35
CA LEU A 96 -4.07 -12.90 11.03
C LEU A 96 -4.38 -14.34 10.62
N ARG A 97 -5.64 -14.60 10.25
CA ARG A 97 -6.06 -15.90 9.72
C ARG A 97 -6.47 -15.75 8.26
N VAL A 98 -5.51 -15.99 7.37
CA VAL A 98 -5.74 -15.98 5.93
C VAL A 98 -6.61 -17.18 5.52
N PRO A 99 -7.69 -17.00 4.75
CA PRO A 99 -8.49 -18.10 4.23
C PRO A 99 -7.70 -18.96 3.23
N ARG A 100 -8.15 -20.20 3.01
CA ARG A 100 -7.52 -21.09 2.03
C ARG A 100 -7.72 -20.55 0.61
N HIS A 101 -6.65 -20.48 -0.16
CA HIS A 101 -6.65 -20.18 -1.59
C HIS A 101 -5.99 -21.33 -2.37
N ASP A 102 -6.21 -21.39 -3.69
CA ASP A 102 -5.54 -22.38 -4.57
C ASP A 102 -4.08 -22.01 -4.83
N LEU A 103 -3.78 -20.70 -4.84
CA LEU A 103 -2.46 -20.16 -5.07
C LEU A 103 -2.12 -19.07 -4.04
N TYR A 104 -0.85 -19.03 -3.66
CA TYR A 104 -0.29 -17.98 -2.80
C TYR A 104 0.86 -17.32 -3.53
N VAL A 105 0.70 -16.05 -3.83
CA VAL A 105 1.66 -15.21 -4.55
C VAL A 105 2.10 -14.09 -3.61
N THR A 106 3.34 -13.64 -3.73
CA THR A 106 3.90 -12.58 -2.88
C THR A 106 4.87 -11.71 -3.67
N ILE A 107 4.94 -10.43 -3.33
CA ILE A 107 5.92 -9.49 -3.89
C ILE A 107 7.26 -9.48 -3.14
N GLY A 108 7.39 -10.25 -2.06
CA GLY A 108 8.66 -10.36 -1.32
C GLY A 108 9.54 -11.47 -1.87
N GLU A 109 10.73 -11.13 -2.35
CA GLU A 109 11.65 -12.10 -2.98
C GLU A 109 12.12 -13.19 -2.02
N THR A 110 12.22 -12.87 -0.72
CA THR A 110 12.70 -13.82 0.30
C THR A 110 11.59 -14.70 0.89
N VAL A 111 10.31 -14.41 0.66
CA VAL A 111 9.20 -15.17 1.28
C VAL A 111 9.24 -16.64 0.84
N GLY A 112 9.27 -17.56 1.81
CA GLY A 112 9.40 -19.00 1.53
C GLY A 112 10.81 -19.45 1.12
N ARG A 113 11.82 -18.58 1.28
CA ARG A 113 13.23 -18.89 1.03
C ARG A 113 14.00 -19.07 2.34
N PRO A 114 15.09 -19.86 2.35
CA PRO A 114 15.92 -20.05 3.55
C PRO A 114 16.50 -18.77 4.14
N GLU A 115 16.67 -17.73 3.33
CA GLU A 115 17.24 -16.43 3.72
C GLU A 115 16.23 -15.55 4.49
N ALA A 116 14.94 -15.89 4.46
CA ALA A 116 13.92 -15.12 5.18
C ALA A 116 14.13 -15.17 6.69
N ARG A 117 14.00 -14.01 7.33
CA ARG A 117 14.03 -13.86 8.79
C ARG A 117 12.66 -14.00 9.44
N PHE A 118 11.74 -14.69 8.79
CA PHE A 118 10.37 -14.85 9.23
C PHE A 118 9.82 -16.18 8.71
N PRO A 119 8.81 -16.76 9.38
CA PRO A 119 8.26 -18.04 8.96
C PRO A 119 7.59 -17.93 7.59
N ASP A 120 7.53 -19.01 6.83
CA ASP A 120 6.71 -19.12 5.61
C ASP A 120 5.28 -19.60 5.90
N CYS A 121 4.99 -19.90 7.17
CA CYS A 121 3.73 -20.44 7.68
C CYS A 121 3.32 -21.77 7.03
N GLY A 122 4.27 -22.55 6.51
CA GLY A 122 3.99 -23.82 5.82
C GLY A 122 3.24 -23.66 4.50
N ILE A 123 3.23 -22.45 3.94
CA ILE A 123 2.57 -22.13 2.67
C ILE A 123 3.61 -22.11 1.55
N ARG A 124 3.25 -22.70 0.41
CA ARG A 124 4.06 -22.61 -0.81
C ARG A 124 3.83 -21.27 -1.49
N TRP A 125 4.65 -20.29 -1.16
CA TRP A 125 4.65 -18.97 -1.77
C TRP A 125 5.30 -18.97 -3.15
N ARG A 126 4.72 -18.23 -4.10
CA ARG A 126 5.31 -17.94 -5.41
C ARG A 126 5.63 -16.46 -5.49
N TYR A 127 6.89 -16.14 -5.75
CA TYR A 127 7.28 -14.76 -6.00
C TYR A 127 6.68 -14.26 -7.31
N THR A 128 6.21 -13.01 -7.30
CA THR A 128 5.99 -12.18 -8.48
C THR A 128 6.55 -10.78 -8.22
N PRO A 129 7.22 -10.13 -9.17
CA PRO A 129 7.51 -8.71 -9.02
C PRO A 129 6.19 -7.92 -8.96
N PRO A 130 6.13 -6.79 -8.24
CA PRO A 130 4.96 -5.94 -8.28
C PRO A 130 4.74 -5.41 -9.71
N PRO A 131 3.50 -5.34 -10.21
CA PRO A 131 3.25 -4.91 -11.59
C PRO A 131 3.15 -3.37 -11.70
N VAL A 132 3.52 -2.84 -12.86
CA VAL A 132 3.23 -1.45 -13.25
C VAL A 132 2.74 -1.43 -14.70
N PHE A 133 1.61 -0.75 -14.95
CA PHE A 133 1.07 -0.59 -16.30
C PHE A 133 1.79 0.56 -17.01
N ILE A 134 2.85 0.24 -17.76
CA ILE A 134 3.81 1.20 -18.31
C ILE A 134 3.15 2.29 -19.15
N ASP A 135 2.13 1.99 -19.94
CA ASP A 135 1.46 2.96 -20.81
C ASP A 135 0.78 4.09 -20.04
N ALA A 136 0.35 3.85 -18.79
CA ALA A 136 -0.13 4.92 -17.93
C ALA A 136 1.01 5.82 -17.45
N TRP A 137 2.24 5.32 -17.34
CA TRP A 137 3.38 5.98 -16.70
C TRP A 137 4.41 6.49 -17.71
N ALA A 138 3.98 7.26 -18.70
CA ALA A 138 4.88 7.82 -19.71
C ALA A 138 6.08 8.57 -19.08
N PRO A 139 7.31 8.36 -19.60
CA PRO A 139 8.49 9.07 -19.12
C PRO A 139 8.32 10.58 -19.20
N THR A 140 8.52 11.26 -18.06
CA THR A 140 8.32 12.71 -17.95
C THR A 140 9.57 13.38 -17.38
N ARG A 141 10.14 14.33 -18.12
CA ARG A 141 11.24 15.16 -17.63
C ARG A 141 10.72 16.10 -16.55
N ALA A 142 11.40 16.11 -15.41
CA ALA A 142 11.10 17.04 -14.33
C ALA A 142 11.87 18.36 -14.50
N ASP A 143 11.36 19.43 -13.89
CA ASP A 143 12.10 20.67 -13.74
C ASP A 143 13.42 20.42 -12.99
N SER A 144 14.48 21.14 -13.34
CA SER A 144 15.80 20.97 -12.70
C SER A 144 15.76 21.22 -11.18
N ARG A 145 14.83 22.06 -10.71
CA ARG A 145 14.58 22.40 -9.30
C ARG A 145 13.51 21.52 -8.65
N ALA A 146 12.97 20.54 -9.37
CA ALA A 146 11.99 19.60 -8.81
C ALA A 146 12.57 18.84 -7.61
N PRO A 147 11.78 18.60 -6.55
CA PRO A 147 12.24 17.84 -5.39
C PRO A 147 12.41 16.35 -5.70
N TYR A 148 13.26 15.66 -4.93
CA TYR A 148 13.05 14.23 -4.70
C TYR A 148 11.89 14.05 -3.74
N THR A 149 10.99 13.11 -4.02
CA THR A 149 9.72 13.01 -3.30
C THR A 149 9.41 11.59 -2.83
N THR A 150 8.54 11.50 -1.83
CA THR A 150 7.85 10.25 -1.50
C THR A 150 6.45 10.57 -0.96
N VAL A 151 5.54 9.60 -1.05
CA VAL A 151 4.18 9.65 -0.48
C VAL A 151 4.09 8.59 0.60
N THR A 152 3.61 8.95 1.80
CA THR A 152 3.64 8.00 2.92
C THR A 152 2.61 8.30 4.01
N HIS A 153 2.18 7.25 4.70
CA HIS A 153 1.73 7.36 6.09
C HIS A 153 2.93 7.55 6.99
N TRP A 154 2.83 8.37 8.04
CA TRP A 154 3.97 8.72 8.88
C TRP A 154 4.19 7.73 10.02
N TRP A 155 3.13 7.51 10.79
CA TRP A 155 3.16 6.72 12.01
C TRP A 155 2.97 5.24 11.72
N GLY A 156 3.35 4.42 12.68
CA GLY A 156 3.16 2.98 12.65
C GLY A 156 2.92 2.43 14.04
N ALA A 157 2.57 1.16 14.11
CA ALA A 157 2.41 0.46 15.37
C ALA A 157 3.75 0.00 15.94
N LEU A 158 3.78 -0.25 17.25
CA LEU A 158 4.85 -1.02 17.86
C LEU A 158 4.79 -2.45 17.31
N MET A 159 5.94 -2.95 16.88
CA MET A 159 6.13 -4.32 16.44
C MET A 159 7.05 -5.07 17.40
N GLU A 160 6.72 -6.34 17.59
CA GLU A 160 7.58 -7.31 18.24
C GLU A 160 7.88 -8.42 17.24
N CYS A 161 9.15 -8.61 16.91
CA CYS A 161 9.59 -9.67 16.02
C CYS A 161 11.00 -10.11 16.40
N GLN A 162 11.24 -11.42 16.44
CA GLN A 162 12.53 -12.01 16.82
C GLN A 162 13.08 -11.50 18.17
N GLY A 163 12.21 -11.25 19.16
CA GLY A 163 12.60 -10.71 20.46
C GLY A 163 13.01 -9.23 20.45
N GLN A 164 12.87 -8.53 19.31
CA GLN A 164 13.11 -7.10 19.19
C GLN A 164 11.78 -6.34 19.20
N ARG A 165 11.74 -5.22 19.91
CA ARG A 165 10.60 -4.28 19.94
C ARG A 165 11.00 -2.96 19.31
N TYR A 166 10.29 -2.56 18.26
CA TYR A 166 10.54 -1.31 17.55
C TYR A 166 9.25 -0.72 16.99
N TYR A 167 9.20 0.61 16.85
CA TYR A 167 8.10 1.27 16.14
C TYR A 167 8.28 1.09 14.63
N ASN A 168 7.23 0.62 13.94
CA ASN A 168 7.29 0.32 12.51
C ASN A 168 6.64 1.44 11.67
N GLY A 169 6.86 2.70 12.05
CA GLY A 169 6.43 3.86 11.28
C GLY A 169 7.40 4.20 10.17
N LYS A 170 6.92 4.97 9.17
CA LYS A 170 7.83 5.58 8.19
C LYS A 170 8.73 6.61 8.87
N ARG A 171 8.19 7.34 9.86
CA ARG A 171 8.95 8.25 10.71
C ARG A 171 10.23 7.62 11.24
N ASP A 172 10.13 6.42 11.80
CA ASP A 172 11.25 5.70 12.40
C ASP A 172 12.33 5.37 11.37
N GLY A 173 11.93 4.96 10.16
CA GLY A 173 12.85 4.77 9.04
C GLY A 173 13.56 6.06 8.58
N PHE A 174 12.90 7.22 8.72
CA PHE A 174 13.48 8.52 8.37
C PHE A 174 14.34 9.14 9.47
N LEU A 175 14.31 8.65 10.72
CA LEU A 175 15.08 9.21 11.84
C LEU A 175 16.57 9.44 11.50
N PRO A 176 17.28 8.51 10.84
CA PRO A 176 18.70 8.70 10.50
C PRO A 176 18.94 9.78 9.43
N PHE A 177 17.90 10.17 8.70
CA PHE A 177 17.98 11.04 7.53
C PHE A 177 17.31 12.41 7.73
N LEU A 178 16.82 12.71 8.94
CA LEU A 178 16.06 13.94 9.19
C LEU A 178 16.84 15.24 8.88
N ASP A 179 18.16 15.25 9.06
CA ASP A 179 19.01 16.41 8.76
C ASP A 179 19.55 16.42 7.32
N LEU A 180 19.18 15.44 6.48
CA LEU A 180 19.65 15.35 5.09
C LEU A 180 19.37 16.62 4.27
N PRO A 181 18.20 17.30 4.35
CA PRO A 181 17.95 18.51 3.57
C PRO A 181 18.91 19.66 3.89
N ARG A 182 19.59 19.65 5.04
CA ARG A 182 20.60 20.66 5.41
C ARG A 182 21.97 20.38 4.81
N ARG A 183 22.17 19.18 4.26
CA ARG A 183 23.47 18.70 3.74
C ARG A 183 23.55 18.69 2.22
N ILE A 184 22.43 18.95 1.53
CA ILE A 184 22.34 18.92 0.08
C ILE A 184 21.58 20.13 -0.44
N THR A 185 21.79 20.47 -1.71
CA THR A 185 21.11 21.59 -2.37
C THR A 185 19.79 21.17 -3.04
N GLN A 186 19.65 19.89 -3.39
CA GLN A 186 18.43 19.41 -4.04
C GLN A 186 17.29 19.36 -3.01
N PRO A 187 16.10 19.93 -3.32
CA PRO A 187 14.98 19.88 -2.39
C PRO A 187 14.49 18.45 -2.14
N LEU A 188 14.14 18.15 -0.90
CA LEU A 188 13.47 16.92 -0.51
C LEU A 188 12.05 17.24 -0.03
N GLU A 189 11.04 16.55 -0.58
CA GLU A 189 9.63 16.76 -0.25
C GLU A 189 8.95 15.47 0.23
N LEU A 190 8.28 15.57 1.38
CA LEU A 190 7.46 14.50 1.94
C LEU A 190 5.98 14.87 1.75
N ALA A 191 5.26 14.09 0.94
CA ALA A 191 3.81 14.06 0.96
C ALA A 191 3.37 13.09 2.05
N VAL A 192 2.90 13.63 3.17
CA VAL A 192 2.61 12.87 4.38
C VAL A 192 1.13 12.96 4.71
N TYR A 193 0.52 11.81 5.00
CA TYR A 193 -0.80 11.79 5.62
C TYR A 193 -0.65 12.16 7.10
N PHE A 194 -1.10 13.37 7.44
CA PHE A 194 -1.14 13.90 8.80
C PHE A 194 -2.59 14.21 9.18
N ALA A 195 -2.98 13.82 10.38
CA ALA A 195 -4.19 14.29 11.03
C ALA A 195 -4.07 15.79 11.42
N ALA A 196 -5.19 16.39 11.79
CA ALA A 196 -5.26 17.79 12.22
C ALA A 196 -5.04 17.97 13.73
N ASP A 197 -4.40 17.02 14.40
CA ASP A 197 -4.12 17.08 15.83
C ASP A 197 -2.79 17.81 16.14
N GLU A 198 -2.54 18.02 17.43
CA GLU A 198 -1.37 18.75 17.88
C GLU A 198 -0.05 18.00 17.67
N THR A 199 -0.07 16.67 17.72
CA THR A 199 1.11 15.83 17.50
C THR A 199 1.60 16.00 16.07
N ASP A 200 0.69 15.94 15.11
CA ASP A 200 1.00 16.05 13.69
C ASP A 200 1.37 17.47 13.27
N ARG A 201 0.76 18.49 13.90
CA ARG A 201 1.21 19.88 13.74
C ARG A 201 2.67 20.07 14.17
N ARG A 202 3.03 19.54 15.33
CA ARG A 202 4.42 19.62 15.86
C ARG A 202 5.39 18.85 14.99
N GLU A 203 5.03 17.66 14.53
CA GLU A 203 5.90 16.84 13.67
C GLU A 203 6.12 17.52 12.31
N ARG A 204 5.06 18.10 11.72
CA ARG A 204 5.16 18.90 10.50
C ARG A 204 6.10 20.10 10.67
N ALA A 205 6.01 20.82 11.80
CA ALA A 205 6.90 21.94 12.10
C ALA A 205 8.37 21.49 12.20
N ARG A 206 8.63 20.41 12.95
CA ARG A 206 9.97 19.81 13.12
C ARG A 206 10.62 19.37 11.81
N LEU A 207 9.84 18.85 10.87
CA LEU A 207 10.34 18.49 9.53
C LEU A 207 10.72 19.75 8.75
N ARG A 208 9.86 20.77 8.76
CA ARG A 208 10.10 22.05 8.06
C ARG A 208 11.32 22.79 8.60
N GLU A 209 11.51 22.83 9.92
CA GLU A 209 12.69 23.40 10.57
C GLU A 209 14.00 22.74 10.12
N ARG A 210 13.94 21.47 9.71
CA ARG A 210 15.07 20.71 9.16
C ARG A 210 15.24 20.85 7.65
N GLY A 211 14.45 21.70 7.01
CA GLY A 211 14.54 21.98 5.57
C GLY A 211 13.71 21.03 4.68
N TRP A 212 12.91 20.14 5.26
CA TRP A 212 11.98 19.33 4.48
C TRP A 212 10.85 20.20 3.92
N ARG A 213 10.54 20.03 2.63
CA ARG A 213 9.24 20.43 2.11
C ARG A 213 8.22 19.40 2.58
N VAL A 214 7.13 19.85 3.18
CA VAL A 214 6.09 18.96 3.70
C VAL A 214 4.76 19.33 3.08
N ARG A 215 4.17 18.39 2.34
CA ARG A 215 2.85 18.47 1.73
C ARG A 215 1.89 17.54 2.45
N ASP A 216 0.62 17.93 2.47
CA ASP A 216 -0.45 17.01 2.81
C ASP A 216 -0.61 16.03 1.64
N ALA A 217 -0.46 14.72 1.93
CA ALA A 217 -0.62 13.68 0.93
C ALA A 217 -2.02 13.72 0.29
N HIS A 218 -3.08 13.94 1.07
CA HIS A 218 -4.43 13.98 0.52
C HIS A 218 -4.60 15.15 -0.46
N ALA A 219 -3.95 16.28 -0.21
CA ALA A 219 -4.03 17.44 -1.10
C ALA A 219 -3.34 17.24 -2.46
N VAL A 220 -2.32 16.39 -2.54
CA VAL A 220 -1.51 16.22 -3.77
C VAL A 220 -1.68 14.85 -4.43
N THR A 221 -2.31 13.88 -3.76
CA THR A 221 -2.50 12.52 -4.28
C THR A 221 -3.92 11.98 -4.07
N ALA A 222 -4.94 12.85 -4.06
CA ALA A 222 -6.34 12.46 -3.80
C ALA A 222 -6.92 11.46 -4.82
N THR A 223 -6.41 11.50 -6.05
CA THR A 223 -6.88 10.66 -7.17
C THR A 223 -5.71 9.94 -7.84
N PRO A 224 -5.95 8.86 -8.61
CA PRO A 224 -4.91 8.22 -9.40
C PRO A 224 -4.17 9.19 -10.34
N CYS A 225 -4.89 10.14 -10.96
CA CYS A 225 -4.29 11.16 -11.81
C CYS A 225 -3.40 12.14 -11.02
N ASP A 226 -3.82 12.56 -9.84
CA ASP A 226 -3.04 13.48 -9.01
C ASP A 226 -1.80 12.79 -8.46
N TYR A 227 -1.93 11.54 -8.00
CA TYR A 227 -0.80 10.71 -7.59
C TYR A 227 0.21 10.53 -8.73
N GLN A 228 -0.26 10.22 -9.93
CA GLN A 228 0.57 10.11 -11.11
C GLN A 228 1.28 11.43 -11.45
N ARG A 229 0.54 12.54 -11.49
CA ARG A 229 1.10 13.87 -11.76
C ARG A 229 2.12 14.28 -10.71
N TYR A 230 1.86 13.99 -9.44
CA TYR A 230 2.78 14.24 -8.34
C TYR A 230 4.11 13.50 -8.57
N ILE A 231 4.05 12.19 -8.81
CA ILE A 231 5.25 11.39 -9.13
C ILE A 231 5.94 11.90 -10.39
N GLN A 232 5.21 12.17 -11.47
CA GLN A 232 5.73 12.66 -12.75
C GLN A 232 6.36 14.06 -12.67
N GLY A 233 5.89 14.90 -11.75
CA GLY A 233 6.46 16.22 -11.46
C GLY A 233 7.76 16.20 -10.65
N SER A 234 8.07 15.06 -10.02
CA SER A 234 9.24 14.91 -9.16
C SER A 234 10.53 14.67 -9.92
N ARG A 235 11.66 15.03 -9.32
CA ARG A 235 12.98 14.68 -9.84
C ARG A 235 13.25 13.18 -9.77
N GLY A 236 12.77 12.53 -8.73
CA GLY A 236 12.97 11.11 -8.42
C GLY A 236 12.39 10.75 -7.07
N GLU A 237 12.51 9.48 -6.68
CA GLU A 237 12.14 9.03 -5.33
C GLU A 237 13.33 9.21 -4.37
N PHE A 238 13.05 9.77 -3.19
CA PHE A 238 13.88 9.53 -2.00
C PHE A 238 12.97 8.97 -0.90
N SER A 239 13.22 7.73 -0.46
CA SER A 239 12.35 7.09 0.53
C SER A 239 13.11 6.11 1.43
N CYS A 240 12.82 6.16 2.73
CA CYS A 240 13.35 5.21 3.72
C CYS A 240 12.35 4.09 3.95
N ALA A 241 12.77 2.83 4.04
CA ALA A 241 11.83 1.74 4.28
C ALA A 241 11.27 1.81 5.72
N LYS A 242 10.12 1.17 5.96
CA LYS A 242 9.68 0.95 7.35
C LYS A 242 10.68 -0.02 8.03
N PRO A 243 10.93 0.10 9.34
CA PRO A 243 11.88 -0.76 10.03
C PRO A 243 11.74 -2.26 9.77
N SER A 244 10.50 -2.74 9.73
CA SER A 244 10.19 -4.13 9.39
C SER A 244 10.86 -4.62 8.10
N CYS A 245 10.95 -3.82 7.05
CA CYS A 245 11.52 -4.27 5.78
C CYS A 245 12.97 -4.72 5.93
N PHE A 246 13.81 -3.94 6.62
CA PHE A 246 15.23 -4.30 6.81
C PHE A 246 15.46 -5.24 7.99
N HIS A 247 14.63 -5.21 9.04
CA HIS A 247 14.71 -6.20 10.12
C HIS A 247 14.36 -7.62 9.64
N LEU A 248 13.33 -7.71 8.79
CA LEU A 248 12.84 -8.98 8.23
C LEU A 248 13.61 -9.41 6.97
N GLN A 249 14.45 -8.54 6.41
CA GLN A 249 15.16 -8.77 5.14
C GLN A 249 14.21 -9.25 4.04
N ASN A 250 13.12 -8.51 3.83
CA ASN A 250 12.04 -8.94 2.93
C ASN A 250 12.28 -8.64 1.44
N ALA A 251 13.43 -8.04 1.09
CA ALA A 251 13.83 -7.69 -0.28
C ALA A 251 12.71 -6.97 -1.06
N TRP A 252 11.98 -6.12 -0.34
CA TRP A 252 10.78 -5.48 -0.86
C TRP A 252 11.08 -4.24 -1.69
N ILE A 253 10.40 -4.14 -2.84
CA ILE A 253 10.30 -2.94 -3.67
C ILE A 253 8.84 -2.48 -3.68
N SER A 254 8.62 -1.18 -3.52
CA SER A 254 7.27 -0.61 -3.48
C SER A 254 6.69 -0.37 -4.87
N ASP A 255 5.37 -0.54 -5.03
CA ASP A 255 4.65 -0.14 -6.25
C ASP A 255 4.90 1.33 -6.61
N ARG A 256 5.04 2.19 -5.59
CA ARG A 256 5.41 3.59 -5.77
C ARG A 256 6.76 3.73 -6.47
N THR A 257 7.77 2.97 -6.04
CA THR A 257 9.11 2.97 -6.65
C THR A 257 9.04 2.58 -8.11
N LEU A 258 8.24 1.56 -8.44
CA LEU A 258 8.01 1.17 -9.83
C LEU A 258 7.37 2.29 -10.65
N CYS A 259 6.46 3.07 -10.08
CA CYS A 259 5.85 4.23 -10.75
C CYS A 259 6.88 5.33 -11.09
N TYR A 260 7.84 5.60 -10.20
CA TYR A 260 8.96 6.53 -10.50
C TYR A 260 9.82 5.99 -11.64
N LEU A 261 10.23 4.72 -11.55
CA LEU A 261 11.08 4.08 -12.55
C LEU A 261 10.40 4.02 -13.92
N ALA A 262 9.12 3.64 -13.97
CA ALA A 262 8.32 3.64 -15.20
C ALA A 262 8.23 5.05 -15.82
N SER A 263 8.14 6.09 -15.00
CA SER A 263 8.18 7.49 -15.45
C SER A 263 9.58 8.00 -15.82
N GLY A 264 10.58 7.12 -15.90
CA GLY A 264 11.97 7.47 -16.24
C GLY A 264 12.71 8.23 -15.14
N LYS A 265 12.32 8.05 -13.88
CA LYS A 265 12.88 8.81 -12.74
C LYS A 265 13.78 7.92 -11.88
N PRO A 266 14.91 8.45 -11.38
CA PRO A 266 15.75 7.70 -10.46
C PRO A 266 15.05 7.48 -9.12
N ALA A 267 15.36 6.37 -8.46
CA ALA A 267 14.89 6.05 -7.13
C ALA A 267 16.08 5.82 -6.18
N VAL A 268 16.16 6.61 -5.11
CA VAL A 268 17.09 6.44 -4.01
C VAL A 268 16.29 5.91 -2.82
N VAL A 269 16.27 4.59 -2.70
CA VAL A 269 15.49 3.88 -1.68
C VAL A 269 16.38 2.99 -0.83
N GLN A 270 15.97 2.80 0.42
CA GLN A 270 16.73 1.98 1.37
C GLN A 270 16.72 0.51 0.96
N HIS A 271 17.88 -0.14 1.05
CA HIS A 271 18.05 -1.57 0.83
C HIS A 271 17.32 -2.39 1.91
N THR A 272 16.49 -3.34 1.50
CA THR A 272 15.55 -4.10 2.36
C THR A 272 15.85 -5.59 2.45
N GLY A 273 16.91 -6.09 1.81
CA GLY A 273 17.24 -7.51 1.84
C GLY A 273 18.06 -7.93 0.63
N PRO A 274 18.68 -9.12 0.69
CA PRO A 274 19.44 -9.70 -0.43
C PRO A 274 18.55 -10.05 -1.63
#